data_AF-D4N1J4-F1
#
_entry.id   AF-D4N1J4-F1
#
_cell.length_a   1.000
_cell.length_b   1.000
_cell.length_c   1.000
_cell.angle_alpha   90.00
_cell.angle_beta   90.00
_cell.angle_gamma   90.00
#
_symmetry.space_group_name_H-M   'P 1'
#
loop_
_entity.id
_entity.type
_entity.pdbx_description
1 polymer ?
#
loop_
_entity_poly.entity_id
_entity_poly.type
_entity_poly.pdbx_seq_one_letter_code
_entity_poly.pdbx_strand_id
1 'polypeptide(L)'
;MAWISVHEQVTSGKLRRLAKELRCSQNEALGMLVKFWLWGISNADRYGYIEGTDKEDIADVVNIGISKNIDSEEAVEAMIRTEWIECREDGLYIHDWEEWQGNWYDAVERKQRDKERKRRKRAEKREQELEKEKQKKIEKEIKEESTKETKDTKEIKEVKETPKKEKGYSSTFEDFWSVYPRKIGKGDAYKKYNARIKDGWSPDELKEAAQNYAEQCEIEHTEKQYIKYGKSFLSDSTPFTDYLGSSKVLAEEKAGMKQQQIKSQKDNGIHNFTQRDYDFDDLEQQLLKKQFESS
;
A
#
# COMPACT_ATOMS: atom_id res chain seq x y z
N MET A 1 -7.36 13.02 2.69
CA MET A 1 -8.19 12.31 3.69
C MET A 1 -7.72 12.75 5.06
N ALA A 2 -8.53 13.53 5.76
CA ALA A 2 -8.42 13.79 7.19
C ALA A 2 -8.94 12.55 7.93
N TRP A 3 -8.29 12.15 9.00
CA TRP A 3 -8.77 11.09 9.89
C TRP A 3 -8.75 11.64 11.31
N ILE A 4 -9.79 11.31 12.07
CA ILE A 4 -9.85 11.56 13.51
C ILE A 4 -9.66 10.21 14.19
N SER A 5 -8.66 10.10 15.05
CA SER A 5 -8.57 8.99 15.97
C SER A 5 -9.53 9.25 17.11
N VAL A 6 -10.73 8.66 17.07
CA VAL A 6 -11.64 8.68 18.22
C VAL A 6 -11.07 7.72 19.25
N HIS A 7 -10.34 8.25 20.23
CA HIS A 7 -9.73 7.44 21.29
C HIS A 7 -10.81 6.91 22.26
N GLU A 8 -10.54 5.77 22.92
CA GLU A 8 -11.40 5.22 23.98
C GLU A 8 -11.65 6.23 25.11
N GLN A 9 -10.73 7.18 25.31
CA GLN A 9 -10.83 8.28 26.28
C GLN A 9 -11.97 9.27 25.98
N VAL A 10 -12.55 9.24 24.79
CA VAL A 10 -13.68 10.12 24.45
C VAL A 10 -14.95 9.72 25.18
N THR A 11 -15.12 8.45 25.54
CA THR A 11 -16.24 7.96 26.39
C THR A 11 -15.98 8.16 27.89
N SER A 12 -15.10 9.09 28.25
CA SER A 12 -14.72 9.38 29.62
C SER A 12 -15.83 10.04 30.47
N GLY A 13 -15.53 10.26 31.74
CA GLY A 13 -16.41 11.00 32.65
C GLY A 13 -16.75 12.41 32.16
N LYS A 14 -15.89 13.05 31.37
CA LYS A 14 -16.11 14.40 30.80
C LYS A 14 -17.27 14.41 29.80
N LEU A 15 -17.32 13.42 28.90
CA LEU A 15 -18.45 13.25 27.97
C LEU A 15 -19.75 12.97 28.72
N ARG A 16 -19.69 12.14 29.78
CA ARG A 16 -20.86 11.87 30.62
C ARG A 16 -21.38 13.12 31.34
N ARG A 17 -20.51 14.06 31.72
CA ARG A 17 -20.92 15.35 32.31
C ARG A 17 -21.64 16.21 31.27
N LEU A 18 -21.08 16.33 30.06
CA LEU A 18 -21.71 17.06 28.96
C LEU A 18 -23.09 16.51 28.60
N ALA A 19 -23.21 15.19 28.44
CA ALA A 19 -24.49 14.55 28.13
C ALA A 19 -25.55 14.77 29.21
N LYS A 20 -25.15 14.79 30.49
CA LYS A 20 -26.06 15.11 31.61
C LYS A 20 -26.51 16.56 31.60
N GLU A 21 -25.59 17.48 31.32
CA GLU A 21 -25.89 18.92 31.26
C GLU A 21 -26.93 19.20 30.17
N LEU A 22 -26.75 18.60 29.00
CA LEU A 22 -27.64 18.74 27.85
C LEU A 22 -28.87 17.84 27.86
N ARG A 23 -29.00 16.99 28.89
CA ARG A 23 -30.09 16.01 29.03
C ARG A 23 -30.27 15.14 27.79
N CYS A 24 -29.18 14.82 27.10
CA CYS A 24 -29.16 14.05 25.88
C CYS A 24 -28.43 12.71 26.05
N SER A 25 -28.51 11.85 25.05
CA SER A 25 -27.74 10.62 25.05
C SER A 25 -26.24 10.91 24.88
N GLN A 26 -25.37 10.03 25.41
CA GLN A 26 -23.93 10.16 25.20
C GLN A 26 -23.55 10.15 23.72
N ASN A 27 -24.33 9.48 22.88
CA ASN A 27 -24.10 9.42 21.43
C ASN A 27 -24.41 10.75 20.75
N GLU A 28 -25.47 11.46 21.17
CA GLU A 28 -25.78 12.81 20.67
C GLU A 28 -24.68 13.79 21.07
N ALA A 29 -24.28 13.79 22.35
CA ALA A 29 -23.18 14.62 22.82
C ALA A 29 -21.86 14.31 22.08
N LEU A 30 -21.58 13.02 21.85
CA LEU A 30 -20.40 12.59 21.12
C LEU A 30 -20.42 13.06 19.65
N GLY A 31 -21.54 12.87 18.95
CA GLY A 31 -21.68 13.31 17.56
C GLY A 31 -21.48 14.82 17.42
N MET A 32 -22.01 15.58 18.38
CA MET A 32 -21.86 17.02 18.48
C MET A 32 -20.40 17.44 18.65
N LEU A 33 -19.66 16.80 19.56
CA LEU A 33 -18.22 17.05 19.75
C LEU A 33 -17.39 16.66 18.53
N VAL A 34 -17.66 15.49 17.92
CA VAL A 34 -16.95 15.03 16.72
C VAL A 34 -17.08 16.04 15.59
N LYS A 35 -18.27 16.61 15.41
CA LYS A 35 -18.53 17.63 14.41
C LYS A 35 -17.79 18.93 14.72
N PHE A 36 -17.84 19.38 15.98
CA PHE A 36 -17.07 20.54 16.43
C PHE A 36 -15.56 20.35 16.18
N TRP A 37 -15.00 19.19 16.52
CA TRP A 37 -13.58 18.89 16.28
C TRP A 37 -13.23 18.82 14.79
N LEU A 38 -14.08 18.23 13.94
CA LEU A 38 -13.89 18.22 12.49
C LEU A 38 -13.79 19.63 11.93
N TRP A 39 -14.65 20.53 12.42
CA TRP A 39 -14.60 21.94 12.07
C TRP A 39 -13.32 22.60 12.61
N GLY A 40 -12.95 22.31 13.86
CA GLY A 40 -11.72 22.78 14.49
C GLY A 40 -10.45 22.45 13.69
N ILE A 41 -10.39 21.31 12.98
CA ILE A 41 -9.21 20.93 12.16
C ILE A 41 -8.85 22.01 11.13
N SER A 42 -9.85 22.76 10.64
CA SER A 42 -9.64 23.77 9.61
C SER A 42 -9.57 25.20 10.15
N ASN A 43 -10.01 25.43 11.39
CA ASN A 43 -10.23 26.77 11.94
C ASN A 43 -9.46 27.04 13.25
N ALA A 44 -8.94 26.01 13.90
CA ALA A 44 -8.12 26.15 15.10
C ALA A 44 -6.63 26.10 14.76
N ASP A 45 -5.81 26.85 15.49
CA ASP A 45 -4.36 26.82 15.40
C ASP A 45 -3.78 25.55 16.06
N ARG A 46 -2.45 25.47 16.18
CA ARG A 46 -1.77 24.31 16.79
C ARG A 46 -2.02 24.13 18.29
N TYR A 47 -2.50 25.16 18.98
CA TYR A 47 -2.78 25.19 20.41
C TYR A 47 -4.29 25.12 20.70
N GLY A 48 -5.12 25.06 19.66
CA GLY A 48 -6.57 24.98 19.76
C GLY A 48 -7.25 26.33 19.76
N TYR A 49 -6.52 27.43 19.57
CA TYR A 49 -7.08 28.77 19.46
C TYR A 49 -7.90 28.91 18.18
N ILE A 50 -9.12 29.42 18.29
CA ILE A 50 -10.00 29.64 17.15
C ILE A 50 -10.06 31.14 16.86
N GLU A 51 -9.32 31.57 15.84
CA GLU A 51 -9.19 32.99 15.51
C GLU A 51 -10.50 33.57 14.97
N GLY A 52 -10.91 34.73 15.52
CA GLY A 52 -12.06 35.49 15.02
C GLY A 52 -13.41 34.77 15.12
N THR A 53 -13.52 33.78 16.01
CA THR A 53 -14.73 32.99 16.22
C THR A 53 -15.37 33.34 17.56
N ASP A 54 -16.67 33.57 17.56
CA ASP A 54 -17.46 33.76 18.76
C ASP A 54 -18.31 32.52 19.13
N LYS A 55 -19.15 32.64 20.16
CA LYS A 55 -20.00 31.53 20.60
C LYS A 55 -21.12 31.23 19.60
N GLU A 56 -21.58 32.24 18.87
CA GLU A 56 -22.67 32.12 17.89
C GLU A 56 -22.18 31.33 16.67
N ASP A 57 -20.95 31.59 16.22
CA ASP A 57 -20.28 30.82 15.16
C ASP A 57 -20.18 29.33 15.53
N ILE A 58 -19.80 29.02 16.78
CA ILE A 58 -19.74 27.64 17.26
C ILE A 58 -21.16 27.05 17.35
N ALA A 59 -22.15 27.83 17.77
CA ALA A 59 -23.53 27.37 17.85
C ALA A 59 -24.05 26.94 16.47
N ASP A 60 -23.78 27.70 15.42
CA ASP A 60 -24.11 27.35 14.03
C ASP A 60 -23.40 26.07 13.57
N VAL A 61 -22.11 25.95 13.89
CA VAL A 61 -21.31 24.75 13.59
C VAL A 61 -21.84 23.53 14.32
N VAL A 62 -22.41 23.68 15.51
CA VAL A 62 -22.89 22.58 16.32
C VAL A 62 -24.33 22.22 15.90
N ASN A 63 -25.18 23.19 15.60
CA ASN A 63 -26.62 23.06 15.30
C ASN A 63 -26.96 22.02 14.23
N ILE A 64 -26.21 21.95 13.11
CA ILE A 64 -26.50 21.00 12.01
C ILE A 64 -26.46 19.53 12.48
N GLY A 65 -27.61 18.91 12.71
CA GLY A 65 -27.71 17.50 13.11
C GLY A 65 -27.89 17.26 14.62
N ILE A 66 -28.05 18.32 15.43
CA ILE A 66 -28.57 18.18 16.79
C ILE A 66 -30.08 17.88 16.74
N SER A 67 -30.60 17.17 17.74
CA SER A 67 -32.04 17.02 17.91
C SER A 67 -32.71 18.36 18.20
N LYS A 68 -33.89 18.62 17.63
CA LYS A 68 -34.61 19.91 17.75
C LYS A 68 -34.95 20.33 19.20
N ASN A 69 -34.68 19.47 20.17
CA ASN A 69 -34.96 19.67 21.59
C ASN A 69 -33.78 20.27 22.36
N ILE A 70 -32.62 20.44 21.73
CA ILE A 70 -31.43 21.03 22.34
C ILE A 70 -31.18 22.36 21.63
N ASP A 71 -31.10 23.42 22.42
CA ASP A 71 -30.73 24.74 21.93
C ASP A 71 -29.22 24.80 21.63
N SER A 72 -28.86 25.39 20.49
CA SER A 72 -27.46 25.43 20.05
C SER A 72 -26.59 26.34 20.90
N GLU A 73 -27.12 27.43 21.45
CA GLU A 73 -26.37 28.31 22.36
C GLU A 73 -26.17 27.62 23.71
N GLU A 74 -27.22 26.97 24.23
CA GLU A 74 -27.13 26.15 25.45
C GLU A 74 -26.11 25.01 25.30
N ALA A 75 -26.03 24.40 24.11
CA ALA A 75 -25.02 23.40 23.78
C ALA A 75 -23.58 23.94 23.90
N VAL A 76 -23.31 25.12 23.34
CA VAL A 76 -21.99 25.76 23.43
C VAL A 76 -21.67 26.15 24.86
N GLU A 77 -22.63 26.69 25.61
CA GLU A 77 -22.43 26.99 27.03
C GLU A 77 -22.13 25.75 27.87
N ALA A 78 -22.83 24.65 27.61
CA ALA A 78 -22.57 23.38 28.28
C ALA A 78 -21.16 22.86 27.95
N MET A 79 -20.70 23.03 26.70
CA MET A 79 -19.34 22.69 26.29
C MET A 79 -18.28 23.55 27.01
N ILE A 80 -18.55 24.83 27.25
CA ILE A 80 -17.68 25.70 28.05
C ILE A 80 -17.69 25.25 29.53
N ARG A 81 -18.88 25.06 30.12
CA ARG A 81 -19.04 24.63 31.53
C ARG A 81 -18.39 23.29 31.83
N THR A 82 -18.34 22.40 30.84
CA THR A 82 -17.74 21.07 30.96
C THR A 82 -16.31 21.00 30.43
N GLU A 83 -15.69 22.16 30.20
CA GLU A 83 -14.28 22.34 29.84
C GLU A 83 -13.92 21.68 28.50
N TRP A 84 -14.86 21.52 27.56
CA TRP A 84 -14.53 21.14 26.18
C TRP A 84 -14.04 22.35 25.37
N ILE A 85 -14.54 23.53 25.71
CA ILE A 85 -14.08 24.81 25.17
C ILE A 85 -13.59 25.65 26.34
N GLU A 86 -12.38 26.16 26.24
CA GLU A 86 -11.86 27.16 27.18
C GLU A 86 -12.15 28.55 26.63
N CYS A 87 -12.81 29.38 27.44
CA CYS A 87 -13.00 30.80 27.12
C CYS A 87 -11.92 31.61 27.83
N ARG A 88 -11.06 32.27 27.06
CA ARG A 88 -10.00 33.15 27.55
C ARG A 88 -10.27 34.60 27.11
N GLU A 89 -9.47 35.55 27.60
CA GLU A 89 -9.63 36.98 27.26
C GLU A 89 -9.40 37.26 25.76
N ASP A 90 -8.55 36.45 25.12
CA ASP A 90 -8.14 36.57 23.72
C ASP A 90 -8.98 35.73 22.75
N GLY A 91 -9.87 34.85 23.25
CA GLY A 91 -10.84 34.12 22.44
C GLY A 91 -11.16 32.72 22.96
N LEU A 92 -11.59 31.84 22.05
CA LEU A 92 -12.05 30.50 22.35
C LEU A 92 -10.99 29.47 21.97
N TYR A 93 -10.77 28.50 22.86
CA TYR A 93 -9.80 27.43 22.69
C TYR A 93 -10.47 26.06 22.79
N ILE A 94 -10.07 25.12 21.94
CA ILE A 94 -10.45 23.72 22.06
C ILE A 94 -9.59 23.08 23.15
N HIS A 95 -10.22 22.57 24.22
CA HIS A 95 -9.49 21.90 25.30
C HIS A 95 -8.90 20.56 24.82
N ASP A 96 -7.72 20.20 25.34
CA ASP A 96 -6.93 19.01 24.96
C ASP A 96 -6.52 18.96 23.47
N TRP A 97 -6.55 20.08 22.75
CA TRP A 97 -6.28 20.09 21.31
C TRP A 97 -4.96 19.43 20.89
N GLU A 98 -3.90 19.61 21.67
CA GLU A 98 -2.60 18.98 21.43
C GLU A 98 -2.65 17.44 21.52
N GLU A 99 -3.43 16.88 22.45
CA GLU A 99 -3.62 15.43 22.56
C GLU A 99 -4.38 14.88 21.36
N TRP A 100 -5.37 15.64 20.87
CA TRP A 100 -6.19 15.27 19.73
C TRP A 100 -5.46 15.38 18.39
N GLN A 101 -4.63 16.40 18.20
CA GLN A 101 -3.94 16.67 16.94
C GLN A 101 -2.49 16.20 16.90
N GLY A 102 -1.88 15.80 18.00
CA GLY A 102 -0.47 15.38 18.03
C GLY A 102 -0.15 14.34 16.95
N ASN A 103 -1.01 13.32 16.84
CA ASN A 103 -0.86 12.27 15.82
C ASN A 103 -1.15 12.74 14.39
N TRP A 104 -2.01 13.76 14.23
CA TRP A 104 -2.35 14.33 12.93
C TRP A 104 -1.20 15.21 12.40
N TYR A 105 -0.63 16.09 13.22
CA TYR A 105 0.55 16.89 12.84
C TYR A 105 1.73 16.00 12.48
N ASP A 106 2.00 14.99 13.30
CA ASP A 106 3.00 13.96 13.02
C ASP A 106 2.80 13.30 11.65
N ALA A 107 1.56 12.96 11.30
CA ALA A 107 1.24 12.34 10.04
C ALA A 107 1.29 13.31 8.85
N VAL A 108 0.88 14.56 9.04
CA VAL A 108 0.97 15.63 8.04
C VAL A 108 2.44 15.89 7.73
N GLU A 109 3.29 16.05 8.74
CA GLU A 109 4.74 16.20 8.58
C GLU A 109 5.37 15.00 7.86
N ARG A 110 5.04 13.76 8.28
CA ARG A 110 5.53 12.55 7.60
C ARG A 110 5.16 12.55 6.12
N LYS A 111 3.90 12.87 5.78
CA LYS A 111 3.45 12.98 4.38
C LYS A 111 4.19 14.06 3.60
N GLN A 112 4.46 15.23 4.21
CA GLN A 112 5.21 16.31 3.57
C GLN A 112 6.65 15.89 3.31
N ARG A 113 7.35 15.32 4.30
CA ARG A 113 8.71 14.78 4.16
C ARG A 113 8.78 13.70 3.08
N ASP A 114 7.80 12.80 3.02
CA ASP A 114 7.74 11.77 1.97
C ASP A 114 7.50 12.34 0.58
N LYS A 115 6.64 13.36 0.45
CA LYS A 115 6.38 14.06 -0.80
C LYS A 115 7.63 14.78 -1.29
N GLU A 116 8.34 15.47 -0.40
CA GLU A 116 9.60 16.14 -0.72
C GLU A 116 10.70 15.15 -1.08
N ARG A 117 10.87 14.07 -0.30
CA ARG A 117 11.80 12.98 -0.61
C ARG A 117 11.53 12.37 -1.99
N LYS A 118 10.26 12.13 -2.33
CA LYS A 118 9.87 11.63 -3.66
C LYS A 118 10.14 12.67 -4.76
N ARG A 119 9.90 13.96 -4.51
CA ARG A 119 10.22 15.05 -5.45
C ARG A 119 11.72 15.13 -5.72
N ARG A 120 12.55 15.10 -4.68
CA ARG A 120 14.01 15.14 -4.77
C ARG A 120 14.55 13.95 -5.56
N LYS A 121 14.14 12.72 -5.22
CA LYS A 121 14.51 11.51 -5.97
C LYS A 121 14.14 11.58 -7.46
N ARG A 122 12.98 12.16 -7.80
CA ARG A 122 12.56 12.36 -9.20
C ARG A 122 13.37 13.44 -9.91
N ALA A 123 13.83 14.47 -9.20
CA ALA A 123 14.71 15.50 -9.74
C ALA A 123 16.11 14.91 -10.03
N GLU A 124 16.71 14.26 -9.04
CA GLU A 124 18.01 13.57 -9.15
C GLU A 124 18.00 12.55 -10.31
N LYS A 125 16.94 11.75 -10.45
CA LYS A 125 16.82 10.79 -11.54
C LYS A 125 16.77 11.47 -12.93
N ARG A 126 16.02 12.57 -13.06
CA ARG A 126 15.94 13.33 -14.32
C ARG A 126 17.27 13.96 -14.67
N GLU A 127 18.00 14.48 -13.69
CA GLU A 127 19.33 15.06 -13.86
C GLU A 127 20.34 14.01 -14.33
N GLN A 128 20.36 12.82 -13.69
CA GLN A 128 21.19 11.71 -14.13
C GLN A 128 20.85 11.20 -15.54
N GLU A 129 19.56 11.21 -15.92
CA GLU A 129 19.14 10.87 -17.29
C GLU A 129 19.62 11.92 -18.30
N LEU A 130 19.51 13.22 -17.97
CA LEU A 130 20.01 14.31 -18.80
C LEU A 130 21.53 14.24 -18.98
N GLU A 131 22.27 13.95 -17.91
CA GLU A 131 23.72 13.86 -17.93
C GLU A 131 24.19 12.68 -18.78
N LYS A 132 23.54 11.51 -18.64
CA LYS A 132 23.77 10.35 -19.51
C LYS A 132 23.45 10.66 -20.98
N GLU A 133 22.43 11.46 -21.26
CA GLU A 133 22.10 11.88 -22.63
C GLU A 133 23.16 12.83 -23.19
N LYS A 134 23.65 13.78 -22.39
CA LYS A 134 24.76 14.67 -22.77
C LYS A 134 26.05 13.89 -23.04
N GLN A 135 26.44 12.96 -22.17
CA GLN A 135 27.61 12.10 -22.41
C GLN A 135 27.46 11.28 -23.70
N LYS A 136 26.27 10.73 -23.98
CA LYS A 136 26.03 10.00 -25.24
C LYS A 136 26.09 10.89 -26.48
N LYS A 137 25.71 12.17 -26.39
CA LYS A 137 25.83 13.11 -27.51
C LYS A 137 27.30 13.47 -27.77
N ILE A 138 28.05 13.78 -26.71
CA ILE A 138 29.50 14.07 -26.79
C ILE A 138 30.26 12.85 -27.35
N GLU A 139 29.94 11.64 -26.90
CA GLU A 139 30.60 10.41 -27.37
C GLU A 139 30.29 10.09 -28.85
N LYS A 140 29.13 10.54 -29.37
CA LYS A 140 28.79 10.45 -30.80
C LYS A 140 29.54 11.50 -31.63
N GLU A 141 29.60 12.74 -31.15
CA GLU A 141 30.31 13.83 -31.84
C GLU A 141 31.82 13.53 -31.95
N ILE A 142 32.45 13.02 -30.88
CA ILE A 142 33.88 12.63 -30.90
C ILE A 142 34.14 11.46 -31.88
N LYS A 143 33.21 10.52 -32.04
CA LYS A 143 33.31 9.43 -33.01
C LYS A 143 33.14 9.88 -34.46
N GLU A 144 32.29 10.89 -34.71
CA GLU A 144 32.06 11.46 -36.03
C GLU A 144 33.20 12.40 -36.47
N GLU A 145 33.89 13.05 -35.53
CA GLU A 145 35.04 13.92 -35.82
C GLU A 145 36.32 13.10 -36.09
N SER A 146 36.53 12.00 -35.34
CA SER A 146 37.66 11.09 -35.55
C SER A 146 37.59 10.28 -36.86
N THR A 147 36.44 10.24 -37.54
CA THR A 147 36.26 9.59 -38.85
C THR A 147 36.49 10.50 -40.06
N LYS A 148 36.76 11.80 -39.89
CA LYS A 148 36.97 12.75 -41.00
C LYS A 148 38.43 13.10 -41.31
N GLU A 149 39.40 12.81 -40.44
CA GLU A 149 40.80 13.28 -40.62
C GLU A 149 41.81 12.25 -41.17
N THR A 150 41.40 11.05 -41.58
CA THR A 150 42.33 10.09 -42.21
C THR A 150 41.74 9.45 -43.46
N LYS A 151 41.80 10.20 -44.56
CA LYS A 151 41.72 9.66 -45.93
C LYS A 151 42.92 10.16 -46.74
N ASP A 152 44.06 9.52 -46.55
CA ASP A 152 44.88 9.14 -47.70
C ASP A 152 45.80 7.96 -47.37
N THR A 153 46.07 7.14 -48.39
CA THR A 153 46.90 5.92 -48.41
C THR A 153 46.21 4.58 -48.07
N LYS A 154 45.98 3.85 -49.16
CA LYS A 154 45.62 2.43 -49.32
C LYS A 154 46.60 1.46 -48.62
N GLU A 155 46.09 0.39 -47.99
CA GLU A 155 46.07 -1.01 -48.49
C GLU A 155 46.07 -2.06 -47.34
N ILE A 156 45.01 -2.87 -47.33
CA ILE A 156 44.89 -4.29 -46.92
C ILE A 156 45.44 -4.72 -45.54
N LYS A 157 44.52 -4.99 -44.60
CA LYS A 157 44.43 -6.26 -43.84
C LYS A 157 43.09 -6.36 -43.08
N GLU A 158 42.18 -7.09 -43.70
CA GLU A 158 41.18 -8.00 -43.14
C GLU A 158 40.97 -7.99 -41.60
N VAL A 159 39.92 -7.30 -41.13
CA VAL A 159 39.10 -7.76 -40.00
C VAL A 159 37.64 -7.43 -40.32
N LYS A 160 36.82 -8.47 -40.36
CA LYS A 160 35.42 -8.49 -40.77
C LYS A 160 34.58 -7.44 -40.04
N GLU A 161 33.98 -6.55 -40.83
CA GLU A 161 32.81 -5.79 -40.45
C GLU A 161 31.63 -6.73 -40.14
N THR A 162 30.82 -6.24 -39.22
CA THR A 162 29.50 -6.72 -38.83
C THR A 162 28.62 -7.14 -40.03
N PRO A 163 27.90 -8.27 -39.92
CA PRO A 163 26.62 -8.41 -40.58
C PRO A 163 25.51 -8.04 -39.58
N LYS A 164 24.60 -7.16 -40.01
CA LYS A 164 23.22 -7.11 -39.48
C LYS A 164 22.71 -8.55 -39.38
N LYS A 165 22.46 -9.04 -38.17
CA LYS A 165 21.72 -10.29 -37.94
C LYS A 165 20.66 -10.05 -36.88
N GLU A 166 19.52 -10.65 -37.14
CA GLU A 166 18.28 -10.56 -36.40
C GLU A 166 18.46 -10.87 -34.91
N LYS A 167 17.54 -10.37 -34.10
CA LYS A 167 17.49 -10.49 -32.64
C LYS A 167 17.35 -11.94 -32.18
N GLY A 168 18.42 -12.73 -32.23
CA GLY A 168 18.49 -14.04 -31.59
C GLY A 168 19.04 -13.87 -30.18
N TYR A 169 18.19 -13.95 -29.16
CA TYR A 169 18.68 -14.23 -27.81
C TYR A 169 19.31 -15.64 -27.82
N SER A 170 20.26 -15.93 -26.92
CA SER A 170 20.78 -17.30 -26.78
C SER A 170 19.62 -18.28 -26.59
N SER A 171 19.61 -19.42 -27.29
CA SER A 171 18.57 -20.46 -27.17
C SER A 171 18.31 -20.81 -25.70
N THR A 172 19.39 -20.89 -24.91
CA THR A 172 19.35 -21.18 -23.48
C THR A 172 18.64 -20.13 -22.63
N PHE A 173 18.71 -18.85 -23.03
CA PHE A 173 17.97 -17.79 -22.36
C PHE A 173 16.49 -17.80 -22.76
N GLU A 174 16.17 -18.17 -24.01
CA GLU A 174 14.78 -18.29 -24.45
C GLU A 174 14.07 -19.41 -23.71
N ASP A 175 14.77 -20.53 -23.47
CA ASP A 175 14.27 -21.63 -22.66
C ASP A 175 13.96 -21.17 -21.22
N PHE A 176 14.88 -20.46 -20.57
CA PHE A 176 14.65 -19.84 -19.26
C PHE A 176 13.46 -18.86 -19.28
N TRP A 177 13.40 -17.99 -20.30
CA TRP A 177 12.38 -16.95 -20.41
C TRP A 177 10.99 -17.51 -20.73
N SER A 178 10.92 -18.68 -21.38
CA SER A 178 9.67 -19.35 -21.71
C SER A 178 8.93 -19.82 -20.45
N VAL A 179 9.68 -20.25 -19.43
CA VAL A 179 9.16 -20.78 -18.17
C VAL A 179 8.77 -19.68 -17.18
N TYR A 180 9.46 -18.53 -17.21
CA TYR A 180 9.30 -17.53 -16.16
C TYR A 180 7.87 -16.94 -16.09
N PRO A 181 7.21 -16.87 -14.91
CA PRO A 181 5.79 -16.55 -14.78
C PRO A 181 5.45 -15.10 -15.15
N ARG A 182 6.41 -14.17 -15.05
CA ARG A 182 6.23 -12.74 -15.37
C ARG A 182 7.27 -12.22 -16.36
N LYS A 183 6.89 -12.16 -17.64
CA LYS A 183 7.78 -11.83 -18.77
C LYS A 183 7.88 -10.32 -19.04
N ILE A 184 8.43 -9.54 -18.11
CA ILE A 184 8.60 -8.08 -18.25
C ILE A 184 10.09 -7.71 -18.23
N GLY A 185 10.51 -6.90 -19.20
CA GLY A 185 11.89 -6.39 -19.27
C GLY A 185 12.93 -7.40 -19.76
N LYS A 186 12.63 -8.14 -20.84
CA LYS A 186 13.49 -9.19 -21.43
C LYS A 186 14.95 -8.75 -21.63
N GLY A 187 15.19 -7.50 -22.06
CA GLY A 187 16.53 -6.97 -22.29
C GLY A 187 17.39 -6.80 -21.03
N ASP A 188 16.79 -6.37 -19.91
CA ASP A 188 17.52 -6.20 -18.64
C ASP A 188 17.73 -7.55 -17.94
N ALA A 189 16.74 -8.44 -18.04
CA ALA A 189 16.89 -9.82 -17.58
C ALA A 189 18.01 -10.55 -18.33
N TYR A 190 18.12 -10.36 -19.65
CA TYR A 190 19.19 -10.95 -20.46
C TYR A 190 20.59 -10.49 -20.04
N LYS A 191 20.77 -9.21 -19.72
CA LYS A 191 22.06 -8.69 -19.21
C LYS A 191 22.45 -9.36 -17.89
N LYS A 192 21.49 -9.53 -16.98
CA LYS A 192 21.72 -10.21 -15.70
C LYS A 192 21.94 -11.72 -15.88
N TYR A 193 21.23 -12.36 -16.81
CA TYR A 193 21.44 -13.76 -17.18
C TYR A 193 22.87 -14.00 -17.67
N ASN A 194 23.34 -13.19 -18.62
CA ASN A 194 24.72 -13.27 -19.11
C ASN A 194 25.75 -13.01 -18.01
N ALA A 195 25.45 -12.15 -17.04
CA ALA A 195 26.30 -11.95 -15.87
C ALA A 195 26.40 -13.24 -15.02
N ARG A 196 25.29 -13.96 -14.81
CA ARG A 196 25.31 -15.24 -14.07
C ARG A 196 26.02 -16.37 -14.79
N ILE A 197 25.89 -16.45 -16.11
CA ILE A 197 26.71 -17.37 -16.92
C ILE A 197 28.20 -17.05 -16.75
N LYS A 198 28.57 -15.77 -16.70
CA LYS A 198 29.96 -15.34 -16.44
C LYS A 198 30.42 -15.63 -15.01
N ASP A 199 29.51 -15.58 -14.04
CA ASP A 199 29.77 -15.91 -12.63
C ASP A 199 29.92 -17.43 -12.39
N GLY A 200 29.71 -18.26 -13.43
CA GLY A 200 29.89 -19.71 -13.39
C GLY A 200 28.61 -20.53 -13.17
N TRP A 201 27.43 -19.90 -13.20
CA TRP A 201 26.16 -20.61 -13.14
C TRP A 201 25.80 -21.25 -14.48
N SER A 202 25.34 -22.49 -14.45
CA SER A 202 24.93 -23.18 -15.67
C SER A 202 23.55 -22.69 -16.17
N PRO A 203 23.31 -22.70 -17.48
CA PRO A 203 21.99 -22.40 -18.03
C PRO A 203 20.86 -23.27 -17.49
N ASP A 204 21.16 -24.54 -17.21
CA ASP A 204 20.19 -25.52 -16.74
C ASP A 204 19.77 -25.25 -15.30
N GLU A 205 20.71 -24.89 -14.42
CA GLU A 205 20.40 -24.44 -13.04
C GLU A 205 19.50 -23.20 -13.06
N LEU A 206 19.83 -22.19 -13.87
CA LEU A 206 19.01 -20.98 -13.94
C LEU A 206 17.58 -21.27 -14.41
N LYS A 207 17.43 -22.22 -15.35
CA LYS A 207 16.13 -22.68 -15.84
C LYS A 207 15.36 -23.46 -14.77
N GLU A 208 16.02 -24.37 -14.07
CA GLU A 208 15.43 -25.15 -12.96
C GLU A 208 14.91 -24.23 -11.85
N ALA A 209 15.72 -23.24 -11.44
CA ALA A 209 15.31 -22.24 -10.46
C ALA A 209 14.08 -21.45 -10.91
N ALA A 210 13.98 -21.10 -12.21
CA ALA A 210 12.82 -20.42 -12.75
C ALA A 210 11.56 -21.30 -12.80
N GLN A 211 11.71 -22.60 -13.06
CA GLN A 211 10.61 -23.57 -13.00
C GLN A 211 10.06 -23.67 -11.58
N ASN A 212 10.94 -23.91 -10.61
CA ASN A 212 10.57 -24.01 -9.20
C ASN A 212 9.89 -22.74 -8.69
N TYR A 213 10.39 -21.56 -9.11
CA TYR A 213 9.75 -20.28 -8.76
C TYR A 213 8.38 -20.09 -9.41
N ALA A 214 8.19 -20.55 -10.66
CA ALA A 214 6.90 -20.50 -11.33
C ALA A 214 5.87 -21.37 -10.62
N GLU A 215 6.25 -22.60 -10.25
CA GLU A 215 5.41 -23.53 -9.49
C GLU A 215 5.02 -22.97 -8.13
N GLN A 216 5.95 -22.37 -7.39
CA GLN A 216 5.64 -21.74 -6.11
C GLN A 216 4.65 -20.58 -6.26
N CYS A 217 4.80 -19.74 -7.29
CA CYS A 217 3.86 -18.65 -7.55
C CYS A 217 2.45 -19.18 -7.88
N GLU A 218 2.35 -20.35 -8.51
CA GLU A 218 1.07 -21.01 -8.83
C GLU A 218 0.42 -21.61 -7.58
N ILE A 219 1.19 -22.29 -6.72
CA ILE A 219 0.72 -22.85 -5.45
C ILE A 219 0.23 -21.76 -4.49
N GLU A 220 0.97 -20.67 -4.38
CA GLU A 220 0.64 -19.54 -3.49
C GLU A 220 -0.41 -18.59 -4.08
N HIS A 221 -0.87 -18.84 -5.31
CA HIS A 221 -1.76 -17.95 -6.07
C HIS A 221 -1.29 -16.48 -6.04
N THR A 222 0.02 -16.27 -6.23
CA THR A 222 0.61 -14.94 -6.16
C THR A 222 0.14 -14.07 -7.31
N GLU A 223 -0.43 -12.91 -7.03
CA GLU A 223 -0.86 -11.98 -8.06
C GLU A 223 0.33 -11.48 -8.91
N LYS A 224 0.10 -11.29 -10.21
CA LYS A 224 1.12 -10.88 -11.20
C LYS A 224 1.92 -9.63 -10.80
N GLN A 225 1.38 -8.75 -9.96
CA GLN A 225 2.06 -7.55 -9.49
C GLN A 225 3.15 -7.83 -8.45
N TYR A 226 3.00 -8.88 -7.64
CA TYR A 226 3.95 -9.30 -6.60
C TYR A 226 4.99 -10.31 -7.09
N ILE A 227 4.77 -10.95 -8.24
CA ILE A 227 5.78 -11.81 -8.88
C ILE A 227 7.01 -10.98 -9.25
N LYS A 228 8.19 -11.43 -8.82
CA LYS A 228 9.48 -10.76 -9.06
C LYS A 228 9.70 -10.54 -10.56
N TYR A 229 10.38 -9.45 -10.91
CA TYR A 229 10.83 -9.25 -12.28
C TYR A 229 12.04 -10.15 -12.57
N GLY A 230 12.21 -10.62 -13.81
CA GLY A 230 13.37 -11.45 -14.20
C GLY A 230 14.73 -10.81 -13.87
N LYS A 231 14.85 -9.47 -13.97
CA LYS A 231 16.06 -8.73 -13.56
C LYS A 231 16.33 -8.77 -12.04
N SER A 232 15.27 -8.83 -11.23
CA SER A 232 15.35 -8.90 -9.77
C SER A 232 15.60 -10.34 -9.31
N PHE A 233 15.03 -11.32 -10.02
CA PHE A 233 15.29 -12.74 -9.81
C PHE A 233 16.73 -13.12 -10.13
N LEU A 234 17.32 -12.57 -11.20
CA LEU A 234 18.74 -12.77 -11.57
C LEU A 234 19.68 -11.67 -11.00
N SER A 235 19.24 -10.96 -9.95
CA SER A 235 20.02 -9.85 -9.36
C SER A 235 21.30 -10.32 -8.67
N ASP A 236 22.15 -9.37 -8.28
CA ASP A 236 23.50 -9.61 -7.72
C ASP A 236 23.47 -10.31 -6.37
N SER A 237 22.32 -10.26 -5.69
CA SER A 237 22.03 -11.02 -4.47
C SER A 237 21.62 -12.47 -4.71
N THR A 238 21.78 -12.95 -5.96
CA THR A 238 21.43 -14.30 -6.43
C THR A 238 20.15 -14.92 -5.86
N PRO A 239 18.97 -14.25 -5.88
CA PRO A 239 17.76 -14.80 -5.25
C PRO A 239 17.24 -16.11 -5.86
N PHE A 240 17.75 -16.49 -7.03
CA PHE A 240 17.40 -17.75 -7.69
C PHE A 240 18.03 -18.97 -6.99
N THR A 241 19.04 -18.80 -6.13
CA THR A 241 19.70 -19.89 -5.40
C THR A 241 18.78 -20.56 -4.37
N ASP A 242 17.83 -19.82 -3.81
CA ASP A 242 16.84 -20.35 -2.87
C ASP A 242 15.93 -21.40 -3.53
N TYR A 243 15.89 -21.40 -4.86
CA TYR A 243 15.09 -22.28 -5.70
C TYR A 243 15.94 -23.38 -6.36
N LEU A 244 17.23 -23.48 -6.01
CA LEU A 244 18.14 -24.54 -6.43
C LEU A 244 18.32 -25.54 -5.28
N GLY A 245 18.11 -26.83 -5.52
CA GLY A 245 18.29 -27.90 -4.51
C GLY A 245 17.05 -28.22 -3.64
N SER A 246 15.93 -27.55 -3.83
CA SER A 246 14.69 -27.75 -3.04
C SER A 246 13.87 -28.99 -3.44
N SER A 247 14.35 -29.83 -4.37
CA SER A 247 13.62 -31.02 -4.83
C SER A 247 13.36 -32.07 -3.71
N LYS A 248 14.07 -32.04 -2.58
CA LYS A 248 13.82 -32.92 -1.42
C LYS A 248 13.01 -32.28 -0.30
N VAL A 249 13.26 -31.01 0.03
CA VAL A 249 12.58 -30.32 1.14
C VAL A 249 11.11 -30.06 0.82
N LEU A 250 10.80 -29.69 -0.42
CA LEU A 250 9.42 -29.43 -0.85
C LEU A 250 8.57 -30.72 -0.97
N ALA A 251 9.20 -31.89 -1.16
CA ALA A 251 8.50 -33.17 -1.18
C ALA A 251 8.13 -33.65 0.25
N GLU A 252 8.99 -33.38 1.23
CA GLU A 252 8.76 -33.69 2.64
C GLU A 252 7.75 -32.72 3.28
N GLU A 253 7.77 -31.43 2.92
CA GLU A 253 6.75 -30.44 3.30
C GLU A 253 5.38 -30.76 2.69
N LYS A 254 5.34 -31.23 1.42
CA LYS A 254 4.12 -31.73 0.76
C LYS A 254 3.50 -32.94 1.49
N ALA A 255 4.30 -33.82 2.10
CA ALA A 255 3.81 -34.95 2.88
C ALA A 255 3.30 -34.54 4.28
N GLY A 256 3.97 -33.58 4.93
CA GLY A 256 3.59 -33.05 6.24
C GLY A 256 2.32 -32.20 6.23
N MET A 257 2.16 -31.30 5.26
CA MET A 257 0.99 -30.41 5.17
C MET A 257 -0.31 -31.16 4.82
N LYS A 258 -0.22 -32.22 4.02
CA LYS A 258 -1.39 -33.05 3.65
C LYS A 258 -1.94 -33.84 4.85
N GLN A 259 -1.08 -34.27 5.78
CA GLN A 259 -1.50 -34.94 7.02
C GLN A 259 -2.09 -33.96 8.06
N GLN A 260 -1.63 -32.71 8.09
CA GLN A 260 -2.18 -31.67 8.97
C GLN A 260 -3.53 -31.12 8.47
N GLN A 261 -3.73 -30.94 7.15
CA GLN A 261 -5.02 -30.53 6.60
C GLN A 261 -6.12 -31.59 6.81
N ILE A 262 -5.80 -32.88 6.69
CA ILE A 262 -6.77 -33.97 6.93
C ILE A 262 -7.16 -34.06 8.42
N LYS A 263 -6.24 -33.75 9.35
CA LYS A 263 -6.57 -33.67 10.79
C LYS A 263 -7.34 -32.40 11.16
N SER A 264 -6.98 -31.25 10.59
CA SER A 264 -7.66 -29.97 10.88
C SER A 264 -9.07 -29.86 10.30
N GLN A 265 -9.39 -30.58 9.21
CA GLN A 265 -10.76 -30.64 8.67
C GLN A 265 -11.70 -31.52 9.50
N LYS A 266 -11.18 -32.39 10.38
CA LYS A 266 -12.01 -33.22 11.26
C LYS A 266 -12.42 -32.53 12.57
N ASP A 267 -11.69 -31.50 13.01
CA ASP A 267 -11.89 -30.87 14.34
C ASP A 267 -12.50 -29.46 14.33
N ASN A 268 -12.59 -28.75 13.19
CA ASN A 268 -13.09 -27.37 13.17
C ASN A 268 -14.55 -27.26 12.69
N GLY A 269 -15.49 -27.58 13.57
CA GLY A 269 -16.94 -27.46 13.38
C GLY A 269 -17.52 -26.03 13.42
N ILE A 270 -16.82 -24.98 12.98
CA ILE A 270 -17.30 -23.58 13.15
C ILE A 270 -17.15 -22.69 11.89
N HIS A 271 -16.71 -23.19 10.73
CA HIS A 271 -16.62 -22.37 9.51
C HIS A 271 -17.56 -22.81 8.39
N ASN A 272 -18.87 -22.60 8.59
CA ASN A 272 -19.84 -22.81 7.51
C ASN A 272 -21.02 -21.82 7.52
N PHE A 273 -20.74 -20.54 7.80
CA PHE A 273 -21.78 -19.49 7.84
C PHE A 273 -21.98 -18.76 6.50
N THR A 274 -21.01 -18.81 5.58
CA THR A 274 -21.04 -17.99 4.34
C THR A 274 -21.08 -18.80 3.04
N GLN A 275 -21.26 -20.13 3.10
CA GLN A 275 -21.36 -21.01 1.92
C GLN A 275 -22.49 -22.04 2.04
N ARG A 276 -23.67 -21.59 2.48
CA ARG A 276 -24.90 -22.38 2.31
C ARG A 276 -25.83 -21.61 1.40
N ASP A 277 -25.94 -22.06 0.17
CA ASP A 277 -27.06 -21.70 -0.69
C ASP A 277 -28.30 -22.34 -0.05
N TYR A 278 -29.03 -21.53 0.69
CA TYR A 278 -30.29 -21.95 1.28
C TYR A 278 -31.34 -21.98 0.18
N ASP A 279 -31.88 -23.18 -0.09
CA ASP A 279 -33.08 -23.33 -0.90
C ASP A 279 -34.28 -22.88 -0.05
N PHE A 280 -34.73 -21.64 -0.27
CA PHE A 280 -35.77 -21.01 0.53
C PHE A 280 -37.13 -21.72 0.41
N ASP A 281 -37.38 -22.42 -0.70
CA ASP A 281 -38.63 -23.16 -0.91
C ASP A 281 -38.71 -24.40 -0.01
N ASP A 282 -37.59 -25.10 0.22
CA ASP A 282 -37.53 -26.25 1.13
C ASP A 282 -37.67 -25.82 2.61
N LEU A 283 -37.08 -24.68 2.96
CA LEU A 283 -37.22 -24.08 4.29
C LEU A 283 -38.66 -23.65 4.60
N GLU A 284 -39.35 -23.08 3.62
CA GLU A 284 -40.76 -22.67 3.76
C GLU A 284 -41.66 -23.90 3.92
N GLN A 285 -41.43 -24.96 3.15
CA GLN A 285 -42.18 -26.22 3.30
C GLN A 285 -41.95 -26.90 4.65
N GLN A 286 -40.72 -26.86 5.19
CA GLN A 286 -40.42 -27.41 6.51
C GLN A 286 -41.07 -26.62 7.65
N LEU A 287 -41.13 -25.29 7.52
CA LEU A 287 -41.81 -24.43 8.51
C LEU A 287 -43.33 -24.63 8.49
N LEU A 288 -43.92 -24.73 7.30
CA LEU A 288 -45.33 -25.07 7.13
C LEU A 288 -45.67 -26.43 7.74
N LYS A 289 -44.84 -27.47 7.49
CA LYS A 289 -45.04 -28.80 8.10
C LYS A 289 -45.04 -28.78 9.62
N LYS A 290 -44.09 -28.04 10.22
CA LYS A 290 -43.99 -27.89 11.68
C LYS A 290 -45.19 -27.17 12.30
N GLN A 291 -45.81 -26.25 11.56
CA GLN A 291 -46.99 -25.52 12.04
C GLN A 291 -48.25 -26.41 12.08
N PHE A 292 -48.33 -27.41 11.19
CA PHE A 292 -49.44 -28.38 11.16
C PHE A 292 -49.25 -29.59 12.08
N GLU A 293 -48.02 -29.93 12.49
CA GLU A 293 -47.74 -31.02 13.44
C GLU A 293 -47.89 -30.62 14.92
N SER A 294 -48.09 -29.33 15.21
CA SER A 294 -48.36 -28.81 16.57
C SER A 294 -49.82 -28.36 16.79
N SER A 295 -50.76 -28.84 15.97
CA SER A 295 -52.21 -28.73 16.19
C SER A 295 -52.85 -30.09 16.37
#